data_AF-A0A835YAW0-F1
#
_entry.id   AF-A0A835YAW0-F1
#
_cell.length_a   1.000
_cell.length_b   1.000
_cell.length_c   1.000
_cell.angle_alpha   90.00
_cell.angle_beta   90.00
_cell.angle_gamma   90.00
#
_symmetry.space_group_name_H-M   'P 1'
#
loop_
_entity.id
_entity.type
_entity.pdbx_description
1 polymer ?
#
loop_
_entity_poly.entity_id
_entity_poly.type
_entity_poly.pdbx_seq_one_letter_code
_entity_poly.pdbx_strand_id
1 'polypeptide(L)'
;MSPAQSRQHGSGSPSTSRSSGFSSSILAQSPEDALSIMFDQRVTLLTATLESLRCKCELLQEQVAESGAVSSSYAARLARSEEALRRSRLESELAKERERQLQQDVSRLEALLEAGKLQASFSDARHQAALAEERARSERLRQMRDDALLQRDNALGELSGCYADLDTLQATLADSALYVRYLRKRLLELELAAARQQQRAGGKEAERGSSGSAGAEAAFSLGSIRAAITAAVAEAAACGEEERKKRVRALQLRWHPDKNPVLTEFATEVTKIINEAVAAMEAGVGVGVRGG
;
A
#
# COMPACT_ATOMS: atom_id res chain seq x y z
N MET A 1 -48.37 -45.70 -7.30
CA MET A 1 -48.53 -47.01 -7.97
C MET A 1 -49.45 -47.85 -7.11
N SER A 2 -50.72 -47.98 -7.51
CA SER A 2 -51.75 -48.68 -6.75
C SER A 2 -52.01 -50.05 -7.37
N PRO A 3 -52.21 -51.13 -6.59
CA PRO A 3 -52.58 -52.41 -7.16
C PRO A 3 -54.09 -52.41 -7.45
N ALA A 4 -54.42 -52.62 -8.72
CA ALA A 4 -55.74 -53.01 -9.15
C ALA A 4 -56.01 -54.44 -8.65
N GLN A 5 -56.93 -54.60 -7.70
CA GLN A 5 -57.45 -55.91 -7.32
C GLN A 5 -58.90 -56.03 -7.78
N SER A 6 -59.05 -56.73 -8.89
CA SER A 6 -60.29 -57.31 -9.41
C SER A 6 -60.94 -58.20 -8.35
N ARG A 7 -62.15 -57.84 -7.89
CA ARG A 7 -63.03 -58.75 -7.15
C ARG A 7 -64.12 -59.26 -8.09
N GLN A 8 -64.02 -60.55 -8.41
CA GLN A 8 -65.09 -61.34 -9.01
C GLN A 8 -66.26 -61.43 -8.03
N HIS A 9 -67.45 -61.01 -8.47
CA HIS A 9 -68.71 -61.30 -7.79
C HIS A 9 -69.21 -62.68 -8.21
N GLY A 10 -69.10 -63.66 -7.32
CA GLY A 10 -69.83 -64.92 -7.41
C GLY A 10 -71.20 -64.76 -6.75
N SER A 11 -72.25 -64.60 -7.54
CA SER A 11 -73.65 -64.59 -7.10
C SER A 11 -74.16 -66.03 -6.99
N GLY A 12 -74.08 -66.61 -5.80
CA GLY A 12 -74.75 -67.87 -5.46
C GLY A 12 -76.11 -67.60 -4.83
N SER A 13 -77.19 -67.79 -5.60
CA SER A 13 -78.58 -67.75 -5.11
C SER A 13 -78.90 -69.02 -4.32
N PRO A 14 -79.44 -68.94 -3.08
CA PRO A 14 -79.95 -70.11 -2.39
C PRO A 14 -81.40 -70.40 -2.84
N SER A 15 -81.58 -71.57 -3.44
CA SER A 15 -82.84 -72.19 -3.79
C SER A 15 -83.59 -72.62 -2.52
N THR A 16 -84.68 -71.93 -2.20
CA THR A 16 -85.61 -72.33 -1.14
C THR A 16 -86.58 -73.40 -1.66
N SER A 17 -86.27 -74.67 -1.41
CA SER A 17 -87.17 -75.80 -1.62
C SER A 17 -88.23 -75.80 -0.51
N ARG A 18 -89.41 -75.24 -0.81
CA ARG A 18 -90.57 -75.20 0.09
C ARG A 18 -91.37 -76.50 -0.08
N SER A 19 -91.12 -77.46 0.81
CA SER A 19 -91.91 -78.69 0.97
C SER A 19 -93.30 -78.37 1.51
N SER A 20 -94.35 -78.57 0.71
CA SER A 20 -95.76 -78.45 1.12
C SER A 20 -96.30 -79.84 1.49
N GLY A 21 -96.14 -80.21 2.76
CA GLY A 21 -96.85 -81.35 3.35
C GLY A 21 -98.23 -80.92 3.85
N PHE A 22 -99.24 -80.92 2.97
CA PHE A 22 -100.65 -80.82 3.37
C PHE A 22 -101.15 -82.25 3.61
N SER A 23 -101.03 -82.73 4.84
CA SER A 23 -101.57 -84.04 5.24
C SER A 23 -103.08 -83.95 5.39
N SER A 24 -103.79 -84.56 4.44
CA SER A 24 -105.21 -84.84 4.49
C SER A 24 -105.49 -85.96 5.49
N SER A 25 -106.01 -85.63 6.68
CA SER A 25 -106.65 -86.59 7.58
C SER A 25 -107.83 -85.91 8.27
N ILE A 26 -108.98 -85.89 7.59
CA ILE A 26 -110.27 -85.49 8.16
C ILE A 26 -111.17 -86.73 8.09
N LEU A 27 -111.07 -87.58 9.11
CA LEU A 27 -112.08 -88.62 9.38
C LEU A 27 -112.34 -88.65 10.89
N ALA A 28 -113.51 -88.10 11.24
CA ALA A 28 -114.24 -88.23 12.51
C ALA A 28 -113.46 -87.96 13.81
N GLN A 29 -113.40 -86.70 14.22
CA GLN A 29 -113.04 -86.30 15.58
C GLN A 29 -114.05 -85.30 16.12
N SER A 30 -114.22 -85.32 17.44
CA SER A 30 -115.12 -84.43 18.18
C SER A 30 -114.87 -82.96 17.82
N PRO A 31 -115.89 -82.08 17.77
CA PRO A 31 -115.70 -80.64 17.54
C PRO A 31 -114.72 -80.00 18.55
N GLU A 32 -114.53 -80.60 19.72
CA GLU A 32 -113.53 -80.18 20.72
C GLU A 32 -112.08 -80.49 20.28
N ASP A 33 -111.85 -81.63 19.62
CA ASP A 33 -110.52 -82.02 19.11
C ASP A 33 -110.09 -81.13 17.93
N ALA A 34 -111.03 -80.77 17.05
CA ALA A 34 -110.76 -79.86 15.94
C ALA A 34 -110.36 -78.45 16.41
N LEU A 35 -110.98 -77.96 17.49
CA LEU A 35 -110.60 -76.70 18.12
C LEU A 35 -109.23 -76.79 18.79
N SER A 36 -108.92 -77.90 19.48
CA SER A 36 -107.59 -78.13 20.06
C SER A 36 -106.51 -78.17 18.98
N ILE A 37 -106.74 -78.87 17.86
CA ILE A 37 -105.81 -78.94 16.73
C ILE A 37 -105.58 -77.56 16.10
N MET A 38 -106.64 -76.75 15.91
CA MET A 38 -106.49 -75.38 15.41
C MET A 38 -105.74 -74.48 16.39
N PHE A 39 -105.93 -74.68 17.70
CA PHE A 39 -105.21 -73.94 18.73
C PHE A 39 -103.73 -74.33 18.75
N ASP A 40 -103.41 -75.63 18.71
CA ASP A 40 -102.03 -76.14 18.64
C ASP A 40 -101.33 -75.71 17.35
N GLN A 41 -102.05 -75.69 16.21
CA GLN A 41 -101.54 -75.14 14.95
C GLN A 41 -101.25 -73.64 15.05
N ARG A 42 -102.12 -72.87 15.70
CA ARG A 42 -101.86 -71.43 15.94
C ARG A 42 -100.70 -71.21 16.90
N VAL A 43 -100.60 -71.98 17.97
CA VAL A 43 -99.50 -71.92 18.93
C VAL A 43 -98.19 -72.27 18.24
N THR A 44 -98.13 -73.36 17.47
CA THR A 44 -96.93 -73.73 16.71
C THR A 44 -96.53 -72.69 15.66
N LEU A 45 -97.49 -72.10 14.94
CA LEU A 45 -97.21 -70.97 14.04
C LEU A 45 -96.68 -69.73 14.78
N LEU A 46 -97.26 -69.41 15.95
CA LEU A 46 -96.77 -68.31 16.79
C LEU A 46 -95.36 -68.59 17.30
N THR A 47 -95.07 -69.80 17.78
CA THR A 47 -93.73 -70.18 18.23
C THR A 47 -92.72 -70.10 17.09
N ALA A 48 -93.02 -70.65 15.92
CA ALA A 48 -92.15 -70.59 14.75
C ALA A 48 -91.90 -69.15 14.26
N THR A 49 -92.93 -68.29 14.31
CA THR A 49 -92.77 -66.88 13.93
C THR A 49 -91.97 -66.10 14.97
N LEU A 50 -92.15 -66.35 16.27
CA LEU A 50 -91.34 -65.76 17.34
C LEU A 50 -89.88 -66.22 17.29
N GLU A 51 -89.62 -67.50 17.04
CA GLU A 51 -88.27 -68.02 16.82
C GLU A 51 -87.62 -67.40 15.57
N SER A 52 -88.37 -67.30 14.47
CA SER A 52 -87.89 -66.62 13.25
C SER A 52 -87.55 -65.14 13.50
N LEU A 53 -88.40 -64.43 14.26
CA LEU A 53 -88.15 -63.05 14.66
C LEU A 53 -86.92 -62.94 15.58
N ARG A 54 -86.78 -63.85 16.54
CA ARG A 54 -85.60 -63.94 17.41
C ARG A 54 -84.32 -64.12 16.61
N CYS A 55 -84.26 -65.09 15.70
CA CYS A 55 -83.11 -65.30 14.82
C CYS A 55 -82.80 -64.06 13.98
N LYS A 56 -83.82 -63.36 13.46
CA LYS A 56 -83.63 -62.10 12.72
C LYS A 56 -83.08 -60.99 13.61
N CYS A 57 -83.56 -60.87 14.85
CA CYS A 57 -83.05 -59.89 15.80
C CYS A 57 -81.59 -60.16 16.17
N GLU A 58 -81.22 -61.43 16.41
CA GLU A 58 -79.83 -61.84 16.66
C GLU A 58 -78.93 -61.51 15.46
N LEU A 59 -79.37 -61.81 14.24
CA LEU A 59 -78.63 -61.49 13.02
C LEU A 59 -78.49 -59.98 12.79
N LEU A 60 -79.54 -59.19 13.04
CA LEU A 60 -79.44 -57.72 12.98
C LEU A 60 -78.50 -57.17 14.05
N GLN A 61 -78.50 -57.75 15.25
CA GLN A 61 -77.58 -57.36 16.32
C GLN A 61 -76.12 -57.65 15.95
N GLU A 62 -75.84 -58.81 15.33
CA GLU A 62 -74.52 -59.13 14.77
C GLU A 62 -74.14 -58.15 13.66
N GLN A 63 -75.03 -57.84 12.72
CA GLN A 63 -74.78 -56.86 11.66
C GLN A 63 -74.49 -55.45 12.20
N VAL A 64 -75.19 -55.02 13.26
CA VAL A 64 -74.91 -53.74 13.93
C VAL A 64 -73.56 -53.77 14.63
N ALA A 65 -73.19 -54.88 15.28
CA ALA A 65 -71.88 -55.02 15.92
C ALA A 65 -70.74 -55.02 14.88
N GLU A 66 -70.90 -55.74 13.77
CA GLU A 66 -69.93 -55.79 12.67
C GLU A 66 -69.76 -54.41 12.02
N SER A 67 -70.86 -53.73 11.69
CA SER A 67 -70.80 -52.39 11.12
C SER A 67 -70.20 -51.37 12.11
N GLY A 68 -70.46 -51.53 13.41
CA GLY A 68 -69.82 -50.76 14.48
C GLY A 68 -68.30 -50.98 14.54
N ALA A 69 -67.84 -52.23 14.48
CA ALA A 69 -66.42 -52.57 14.46
C ALA A 69 -65.71 -52.04 13.21
N VAL A 70 -66.36 -52.13 12.04
CA VAL A 70 -65.87 -51.58 10.78
C VAL A 70 -65.77 -50.06 10.86
N SER A 71 -66.79 -49.38 11.37
CA SER A 71 -66.80 -47.93 11.58
C SER A 71 -65.65 -47.49 12.51
N SER A 72 -65.46 -48.18 13.64
CA SER A 72 -64.35 -47.95 14.56
C SER A 72 -62.98 -48.13 13.88
N SER A 73 -62.83 -49.16 13.04
CA SER A 73 -61.61 -49.38 12.25
C SER A 73 -61.35 -48.28 11.22
N TYR A 74 -62.39 -47.77 10.55
CA TYR A 74 -62.27 -46.61 9.68
C TYR A 74 -61.87 -45.35 10.46
N ALA A 75 -62.50 -45.09 11.60
CA ALA A 75 -62.16 -43.96 12.47
C ALA A 75 -60.70 -44.02 12.94
N ALA A 76 -60.22 -45.19 13.37
CA ALA A 76 -58.83 -45.39 13.77
C ALA A 76 -57.83 -45.20 12.61
N ARG A 77 -58.19 -45.63 11.39
CA ARG A 77 -57.37 -45.36 10.20
C ARG A 77 -57.34 -43.88 9.83
N LEU A 78 -58.48 -43.20 9.91
CA LEU A 78 -58.58 -41.77 9.68
C LEU A 78 -57.71 -41.01 10.67
N ALA A 79 -57.82 -41.31 11.97
CA ALA A 79 -57.00 -40.70 13.02
C ALA A 79 -55.49 -40.86 12.77
N ARG A 80 -55.03 -42.08 12.42
CA ARG A 80 -53.62 -42.32 12.06
C ARG A 80 -53.18 -41.54 10.82
N SER A 81 -54.05 -41.41 9.82
CA SER A 81 -53.74 -40.63 8.62
C SER A 81 -53.65 -39.13 8.92
N GLU A 82 -54.50 -38.61 9.81
CA GLU A 82 -54.42 -37.22 10.26
C GLU A 82 -53.16 -36.96 11.08
N GLU A 83 -52.77 -37.86 11.98
CA GLU A 83 -51.52 -37.77 12.73
C GLU A 83 -50.31 -37.79 11.80
N ALA A 84 -50.30 -38.67 10.79
CA ALA A 84 -49.24 -38.70 9.79
C ALA A 84 -49.15 -37.39 9.01
N LEU A 85 -50.29 -36.80 8.62
CA LEU A 85 -50.33 -35.48 7.97
C LEU A 85 -49.83 -34.36 8.89
N ARG A 86 -50.19 -34.39 10.19
CA ARG A 86 -49.68 -33.42 11.18
C ARG A 86 -48.17 -33.52 11.32
N ARG A 87 -47.61 -34.75 11.41
CA ARG A 87 -46.15 -34.96 11.47
C ARG A 87 -45.45 -34.45 10.21
N SER A 88 -45.97 -34.80 9.04
CA SER A 88 -45.41 -34.34 7.75
C SER A 88 -45.44 -32.81 7.60
N ARG A 89 -46.48 -32.13 8.12
CA ARG A 89 -46.54 -30.66 8.15
C ARG A 89 -45.46 -30.06 9.05
N LEU A 90 -45.28 -30.58 10.27
CA LEU A 90 -44.24 -30.13 11.19
C LEU A 90 -42.83 -30.35 10.60
N GLU A 91 -42.60 -31.51 9.98
CA GLU A 91 -41.34 -31.79 9.29
C GLU A 91 -41.09 -30.80 8.14
N SER A 92 -42.14 -30.45 7.36
CA SER A 92 -42.05 -29.44 6.30
C SER A 92 -41.76 -28.04 6.85
N GLU A 93 -42.33 -27.66 7.99
CA GLU A 93 -42.06 -26.38 8.65
C GLU A 93 -40.62 -26.31 9.15
N LEU A 94 -40.14 -27.35 9.83
CA LEU A 94 -38.74 -27.44 10.28
C LEU A 94 -37.76 -27.42 9.10
N ALA A 95 -38.10 -28.07 7.98
CA ALA A 95 -37.30 -28.00 6.77
C ALA A 95 -37.22 -26.58 6.20
N LYS A 96 -38.35 -25.85 6.16
CA LYS A 96 -38.38 -24.44 5.71
C LYS A 96 -37.61 -23.51 6.64
N GLU A 97 -37.64 -23.75 7.94
CA GLU A 97 -36.84 -22.98 8.90
C GLU A 97 -35.34 -23.19 8.70
N ARG A 98 -34.91 -24.46 8.51
CA ARG A 98 -33.52 -24.79 8.17
C ARG A 98 -33.09 -24.15 6.85
N GLU A 99 -33.96 -24.17 5.83
CA GLU A 99 -33.70 -23.53 4.55
C GLU A 99 -33.49 -22.01 4.71
N ARG A 100 -34.34 -21.34 5.49
CA ARG A 100 -34.18 -19.90 5.80
C ARG A 100 -32.88 -19.61 6.53
N GLN A 101 -32.49 -20.46 7.49
CA GLN A 101 -31.20 -20.31 8.19
C GLN A 101 -30.02 -20.44 7.23
N LEU A 102 -30.03 -21.46 6.35
CA LEU A 102 -28.99 -21.63 5.34
C LEU A 102 -28.95 -20.44 4.36
N GLN A 103 -30.10 -19.90 3.96
CA GLN A 103 -30.15 -18.69 3.12
C GLN A 103 -29.53 -17.47 3.82
N GLN A 104 -29.77 -17.31 5.13
CA GLN A 104 -29.13 -16.25 5.92
C GLN A 104 -27.61 -16.45 6.00
N ASP A 105 -27.15 -17.68 6.26
CA ASP A 105 -25.71 -17.98 6.30
C ASP A 105 -25.03 -17.76 4.95
N VAL A 106 -25.67 -18.15 3.84
CA VAL A 106 -25.19 -17.86 2.48
C VAL A 106 -25.06 -16.36 2.26
N SER A 107 -26.10 -15.57 2.57
CA SER A 107 -26.04 -14.11 2.40
C SER A 107 -24.94 -13.46 3.26
N ARG A 108 -24.71 -13.98 4.47
CA ARG A 108 -23.64 -13.52 5.37
C ARG A 108 -22.26 -13.85 4.79
N LEU A 109 -22.07 -15.05 4.27
CA LEU A 109 -20.80 -15.47 3.66
C LEU A 109 -20.52 -14.70 2.37
N GLU A 110 -21.54 -14.41 1.56
CA GLU A 110 -21.44 -13.56 0.38
C GLU A 110 -20.97 -12.14 0.76
N ALA A 111 -21.57 -11.52 1.77
CA ALA A 111 -21.15 -10.21 2.26
C ALA A 111 -19.70 -10.21 2.77
N LEU A 112 -19.27 -11.25 3.49
CA LEU A 112 -17.88 -11.39 3.94
C LEU A 112 -16.91 -11.58 2.77
N LEU A 113 -17.31 -12.32 1.75
CA LEU A 113 -16.52 -12.55 0.54
C LEU A 113 -16.39 -11.25 -0.28
N GLU A 114 -17.46 -10.46 -0.41
CA GLU A 114 -17.42 -9.14 -1.04
C GLU A 114 -16.52 -8.16 -0.25
N ALA A 115 -16.64 -8.13 1.07
CA ALA A 115 -15.75 -7.33 1.92
C ALA A 115 -14.27 -7.73 1.75
N GLY A 116 -13.99 -9.04 1.69
CA GLY A 116 -12.64 -9.56 1.43
C GLY A 116 -12.10 -9.17 0.05
N LYS A 117 -12.93 -9.23 -0.99
CA LYS A 117 -12.56 -8.77 -2.35
C LYS A 117 -12.24 -7.28 -2.38
N LEU A 118 -13.06 -6.45 -1.72
CA LEU A 118 -12.81 -5.01 -1.62
C LEU A 118 -11.49 -4.75 -0.89
N GLN A 119 -11.27 -5.40 0.26
CA GLN A 119 -10.03 -5.25 1.02
C GLN A 119 -8.79 -5.64 0.17
N ALA A 120 -8.85 -6.74 -0.57
CA ALA A 120 -7.78 -7.16 -1.48
C ALA A 120 -7.55 -6.12 -2.59
N SER A 121 -8.62 -5.59 -3.20
CA SER A 121 -8.50 -4.55 -4.22
C SER A 121 -7.87 -3.25 -3.69
N PHE A 122 -8.18 -2.87 -2.44
CA PHE A 122 -7.57 -1.71 -1.79
C PHE A 122 -6.09 -1.94 -1.48
N SER A 123 -5.71 -3.12 -0.99
CA SER A 123 -4.30 -3.44 -0.76
C SER A 123 -3.51 -3.47 -2.08
N ASP A 124 -4.08 -4.04 -3.13
CA ASP A 124 -3.46 -4.10 -4.45
C ASP A 124 -3.27 -2.70 -5.04
N ALA A 125 -4.30 -1.85 -4.98
CA ALA A 125 -4.20 -0.45 -5.41
C ALA A 125 -3.11 0.31 -4.63
N ARG A 126 -3.00 0.07 -3.31
CA ARG A 126 -1.94 0.67 -2.48
C ARG A 126 -0.54 0.20 -2.88
N HIS A 127 -0.36 -1.09 -3.13
CA HIS A 127 0.92 -1.63 -3.60
C HIS A 127 1.29 -1.11 -5.00
N GLN A 128 0.32 -1.01 -5.90
CA GLN A 128 0.53 -0.43 -7.23
C GLN A 128 0.92 1.05 -7.15
N ALA A 129 0.27 1.83 -6.29
CA ALA A 129 0.63 3.23 -6.05
C ALA A 129 2.06 3.37 -5.51
N ALA A 130 2.45 2.55 -4.53
CA ALA A 130 3.82 2.54 -4.00
C ALA A 130 4.86 2.19 -5.08
N LEU A 131 4.58 1.20 -5.92
CA LEU A 131 5.46 0.85 -7.04
C LEU A 131 5.55 1.97 -8.09
N ALA A 132 4.45 2.70 -8.35
CA ALA A 132 4.44 3.84 -9.24
C ALA A 132 5.28 5.01 -8.67
N GLU A 133 5.19 5.27 -7.37
CA GLU A 133 6.02 6.28 -6.70
C GLU A 133 7.51 5.94 -6.78
N GLU A 134 7.90 4.68 -6.55
CA GLU A 134 9.30 4.25 -6.66
C GLU A 134 9.84 4.33 -8.09
N ARG A 135 9.00 4.03 -9.10
CA ARG A 135 9.35 4.25 -10.51
C ARG A 135 9.58 5.73 -10.80
N ALA A 136 8.68 6.60 -10.34
CA ALA A 136 8.83 8.05 -10.51
C ALA A 136 10.08 8.59 -9.80
N ARG A 137 10.39 8.10 -8.59
CA ARG A 137 11.64 8.44 -7.87
C ARG A 137 12.87 8.01 -8.68
N SER A 138 12.86 6.78 -9.20
CA SER A 138 13.96 6.24 -10.01
C SER A 138 14.17 7.04 -11.31
N GLU A 139 13.09 7.47 -11.97
CA GLU A 139 13.15 8.32 -13.16
C GLU A 139 13.74 9.69 -12.86
N ARG A 140 13.36 10.33 -11.75
CA ARG A 140 13.97 11.61 -11.31
C ARG A 140 15.47 11.47 -11.05
N LEU A 141 15.90 10.38 -10.40
CA LEU A 141 17.32 10.12 -10.17
C LEU A 141 18.08 9.94 -11.50
N ARG A 142 17.48 9.27 -12.49
CA ARG A 142 18.07 9.12 -13.84
C ARG A 142 18.19 10.48 -14.54
N GLN A 143 17.15 11.30 -14.50
CA GLN A 143 17.17 12.66 -15.05
C GLN A 143 18.29 13.50 -14.43
N MET A 144 18.39 13.54 -13.10
CA MET A 144 19.48 14.27 -12.43
C MET A 144 20.87 13.77 -12.81
N ARG A 145 21.05 12.46 -12.98
CA ARG A 145 22.31 11.90 -13.45
C ARG A 145 22.63 12.37 -14.87
N ASP A 146 21.64 12.33 -15.76
CA ASP A 146 21.82 12.70 -17.16
C ASP A 146 22.10 14.22 -17.29
N ASP A 147 21.43 15.05 -16.50
CA ASP A 147 21.71 16.50 -16.39
C ASP A 147 23.14 16.76 -15.90
N ALA A 148 23.60 16.02 -14.88
CA ALA A 148 24.97 16.15 -14.37
C ALA A 148 26.02 15.73 -15.42
N LEU A 149 25.74 14.70 -16.23
CA LEU A 149 26.62 14.31 -17.34
C LEU A 149 26.67 15.41 -18.41
N LEU A 150 25.53 16.00 -18.78
CA LEU A 150 25.48 17.12 -19.71
C LEU A 150 26.26 18.33 -19.20
N GLN A 151 26.14 18.67 -17.91
CA GLN A 151 26.92 19.76 -17.30
C GLN A 151 28.42 19.50 -17.37
N ARG A 152 28.84 18.26 -17.06
CA ARG A 152 30.25 17.86 -17.16
C ARG A 152 30.75 17.99 -18.60
N ASP A 153 29.99 17.50 -19.57
CA ASP A 153 30.40 17.52 -20.98
C ASP A 153 30.47 18.97 -21.52
N ASN A 154 29.56 19.85 -21.09
CA ASN A 154 29.63 21.28 -21.38
C ASN A 154 30.90 21.92 -20.79
N ALA A 155 31.22 21.63 -19.52
CA ALA A 155 32.42 22.16 -18.87
C ALA A 155 33.71 21.65 -19.53
N LEU A 156 33.73 20.40 -19.99
CA LEU A 156 34.83 19.86 -20.79
C LEU A 156 34.94 20.56 -22.15
N GLY A 157 33.82 20.88 -22.78
CA GLY A 157 33.74 21.70 -23.98
C GLY A 157 34.35 23.09 -23.78
N GLU A 158 33.93 23.82 -22.74
CA GLU A 158 34.47 25.13 -22.38
C GLU A 158 35.98 25.08 -22.09
N LEU A 159 36.42 24.10 -21.31
CA LEU A 159 37.84 23.89 -21.01
C LEU A 159 38.65 23.61 -22.28
N SER A 160 38.12 22.82 -23.22
CA SER A 160 38.76 22.58 -24.52
C SER A 160 38.87 23.87 -25.35
N GLY A 161 37.85 24.74 -25.30
CA GLY A 161 37.87 26.05 -25.94
C GLY A 161 38.95 26.96 -25.38
N CYS A 162 39.06 27.03 -24.04
CA CYS A 162 40.12 27.78 -23.36
C CYS A 162 41.52 27.30 -23.74
N TYR A 163 41.74 25.99 -23.89
CA TYR A 163 43.03 25.47 -24.34
C TYR A 163 43.34 25.89 -25.79
N ALA A 164 42.35 25.83 -26.68
CA ALA A 164 42.52 26.32 -28.05
C ALA A 164 42.87 27.82 -28.08
N ASP A 165 42.21 28.64 -27.26
CA ASP A 165 42.52 30.06 -27.14
C ASP A 165 43.95 30.29 -26.61
N LEU A 166 44.37 29.55 -25.59
CA LEU A 166 45.76 29.60 -25.09
C LEU A 166 46.77 29.22 -26.17
N ASP A 167 46.49 28.19 -26.96
CA ASP A 167 47.36 27.79 -28.08
C ASP A 167 47.46 28.90 -29.13
N THR A 168 46.34 29.58 -29.46
CA THR A 168 46.38 30.73 -30.37
C THR A 168 47.18 31.90 -29.79
N LEU A 169 47.00 32.22 -28.51
CA LEU A 169 47.77 33.27 -27.83
C LEU A 169 49.26 32.94 -27.80
N GLN A 170 49.61 31.69 -27.52
CA GLN A 170 50.99 31.23 -27.53
C GLN A 170 51.62 31.33 -28.93
N ALA A 171 50.87 31.00 -29.99
CA ALA A 171 51.31 31.20 -31.36
C ALA A 171 51.55 32.70 -31.67
N THR A 172 50.61 33.58 -31.32
CA THR A 172 50.79 35.04 -31.53
C THR A 172 51.98 35.60 -30.74
N LEU A 173 52.20 35.12 -29.51
CA LEU A 173 53.34 35.50 -28.70
C LEU A 173 54.65 35.06 -29.36
N ALA A 174 54.71 33.84 -29.91
CA ALA A 174 55.86 33.35 -30.64
C ALA A 174 56.19 34.22 -31.86
N ASP A 175 55.18 34.59 -32.66
CA ASP A 175 55.35 35.48 -33.82
C ASP A 175 55.84 36.87 -33.40
N SER A 176 55.27 37.43 -32.33
CA SER A 176 55.71 38.72 -31.79
C SER A 176 57.17 38.67 -31.32
N ALA A 177 57.60 37.56 -30.72
CA ALA A 177 58.99 37.37 -30.29
C ALA A 177 59.95 37.27 -31.48
N LEU A 178 59.56 36.61 -32.56
CA LEU A 178 60.32 36.58 -33.82
C LEU A 178 60.44 37.99 -34.42
N TYR A 179 59.34 38.76 -34.43
CA TYR A 179 59.33 40.13 -34.93
C TYR A 179 60.25 41.05 -34.11
N VAL A 180 60.22 40.97 -32.78
CA VAL A 180 61.13 41.74 -31.91
C VAL A 180 62.59 41.38 -32.17
N ARG A 181 62.92 40.10 -32.39
CA ARG A 181 64.28 39.67 -32.77
C ARG A 181 64.70 40.27 -34.10
N TYR A 182 63.81 40.29 -35.08
CA TYR A 182 64.05 40.93 -36.38
C TYR A 182 64.33 42.44 -36.22
N LEU A 183 63.49 43.16 -35.47
CA LEU A 183 63.69 44.59 -35.21
C LEU A 183 65.02 44.87 -34.49
N ARG A 184 65.36 44.08 -33.46
CA ARG A 184 66.64 44.20 -32.75
C ARG A 184 67.82 43.99 -33.70
N LYS A 185 67.77 42.96 -34.55
CA LYS A 185 68.79 42.74 -35.58
C LYS A 185 68.91 43.95 -36.51
N ARG A 186 67.79 44.50 -36.96
CA ARG A 186 67.77 45.66 -37.85
C ARG A 186 68.32 46.92 -37.19
N LEU A 187 67.99 47.16 -35.92
CA LEU A 187 68.56 48.26 -35.13
C LEU A 187 70.08 48.13 -35.02
N LEU A 188 70.58 46.94 -34.68
CA LEU A 188 72.03 46.69 -34.61
C LEU A 188 72.73 46.90 -35.97
N GLU A 189 72.11 46.48 -37.07
CA GLU A 189 72.62 46.75 -38.43
C GLU A 189 72.72 48.27 -38.72
N LEU A 190 71.70 49.03 -38.33
CA LEU A 190 71.67 50.49 -38.50
C LEU A 190 72.65 51.20 -37.56
N GLU A 191 72.77 50.78 -36.31
CA GLU A 191 73.74 51.30 -35.34
C GLU A 191 75.17 51.05 -35.80
N LEU A 192 75.50 49.85 -36.30
CA LEU A 192 76.80 49.55 -36.89
C LEU A 192 77.08 50.43 -38.12
N ALA A 193 76.08 50.69 -38.96
CA ALA A 193 76.22 51.59 -40.09
C ALA A 193 76.48 53.05 -39.64
N ALA A 194 75.75 53.52 -38.62
CA ALA A 194 75.93 54.85 -38.04
C ALA A 194 77.27 54.98 -37.31
N ALA A 195 77.71 53.98 -36.53
CA ALA A 195 79.01 53.95 -35.86
C ALA A 195 80.16 53.99 -36.87
N ARG A 196 80.04 53.28 -38.01
CA ARG A 196 81.01 53.40 -39.11
C ARG A 196 81.04 54.81 -39.70
N GLN A 197 79.91 55.52 -39.75
CA GLN A 197 79.87 56.93 -40.14
C GLN A 197 80.44 57.87 -39.07
N GLN A 198 80.18 57.60 -37.78
CA GLN A 198 80.70 58.38 -36.65
C GLN A 198 82.18 58.16 -36.40
N GLN A 199 82.74 56.96 -36.60
CA GLN A 199 84.19 56.74 -36.56
C GLN A 199 84.90 57.50 -37.68
N ARG A 200 84.21 57.77 -38.81
CA ARG A 200 84.70 58.72 -39.80
C ARG A 200 84.62 60.18 -39.30
N ALA A 201 83.82 60.49 -38.28
CA ALA A 201 83.54 61.85 -37.79
C ALA A 201 84.09 62.20 -36.38
N GLY A 202 84.44 61.24 -35.52
CA GLY A 202 84.53 61.45 -34.07
C GLY A 202 85.65 60.70 -33.33
N GLY A 203 86.85 60.63 -33.91
CA GLY A 203 88.05 60.04 -33.27
C GLY A 203 88.63 60.82 -32.08
N LYS A 204 87.83 61.57 -31.31
CA LYS A 204 88.27 62.25 -30.07
C LYS A 204 87.13 62.22 -29.05
N GLU A 205 87.48 61.81 -27.83
CA GLU A 205 86.70 61.89 -26.58
C GLU A 205 85.73 60.72 -26.29
N ALA A 206 86.19 59.75 -25.48
CA ALA A 206 85.57 59.38 -24.19
C ALA A 206 86.17 58.09 -23.57
N GLU A 207 86.65 58.19 -22.32
CA GLU A 207 86.73 57.08 -21.35
C GLU A 207 86.44 57.64 -19.95
N ARG A 208 85.43 57.11 -19.22
CA ARG A 208 85.52 56.61 -17.82
C ARG A 208 84.18 56.47 -17.07
N GLY A 209 84.11 55.39 -16.27
CA GLY A 209 83.38 55.25 -14.98
C GLY A 209 82.01 54.54 -15.06
N SER A 210 81.69 53.38 -14.47
CA SER A 210 82.03 52.61 -13.24
C SER A 210 81.30 53.01 -11.93
N SER A 211 80.92 51.96 -11.16
CA SER A 211 80.27 51.87 -9.82
C SER A 211 78.72 51.92 -9.80
N GLY A 212 77.97 51.17 -8.99
CA GLY A 212 78.22 50.30 -7.82
C GLY A 212 77.12 50.56 -6.78
N SER A 213 76.25 49.60 -6.42
CA SER A 213 75.18 49.82 -5.42
C SER A 213 74.86 48.56 -4.62
N ALA A 214 75.31 48.54 -3.37
CA ALA A 214 75.00 47.55 -2.33
C ALA A 214 74.24 48.24 -1.19
N GLY A 215 73.13 47.64 -0.74
CA GLY A 215 72.37 48.15 0.42
C GLY A 215 70.96 47.57 0.51
N ALA A 216 70.83 46.31 0.95
CA ALA A 216 69.53 45.69 1.21
C ALA A 216 69.64 44.56 2.24
N GLU A 217 70.04 44.87 3.49
CA GLU A 217 70.12 43.84 4.54
C GLU A 217 69.69 44.36 5.93
N ALA A 218 68.64 45.18 5.97
CA ALA A 218 68.06 45.71 7.23
C ALA A 218 66.53 45.53 7.36
N ALA A 219 65.88 44.79 6.46
CA ALA A 219 64.41 44.74 6.35
C ALA A 219 63.70 43.68 7.21
N PHE A 220 64.41 42.83 7.95
CA PHE A 220 63.83 41.67 8.67
C PHE A 220 64.15 41.62 10.17
N SER A 221 64.21 42.77 10.85
CA SER A 221 64.30 42.77 12.32
C SER A 221 62.91 42.55 12.95
N LEU A 222 62.83 41.70 13.98
CA LEU A 222 61.61 41.41 14.74
C LEU A 222 60.90 42.69 15.26
N GLY A 223 61.68 43.74 15.56
CA GLY A 223 61.15 45.04 15.96
C GLY A 223 60.37 45.75 14.84
N SER A 224 60.85 45.69 13.60
CA SER A 224 60.14 46.22 12.43
C SER A 224 58.82 45.49 12.19
N ILE A 225 58.84 44.16 12.36
CA ILE A 225 57.66 43.30 12.16
C ILE A 225 56.61 43.56 13.25
N ARG A 226 57.03 43.67 14.52
CA ARG A 226 56.13 44.07 15.62
C ARG A 226 55.47 45.43 15.34
N ALA A 227 56.24 46.42 14.89
CA ALA A 227 55.71 47.75 14.58
C ALA A 227 54.72 47.72 13.39
N ALA A 228 55.00 46.93 12.36
CA ALA A 228 54.10 46.76 11.22
C ALA A 228 52.79 46.06 11.61
N ILE A 229 52.86 45.05 12.49
CA ILE A 229 51.67 44.35 13.00
C ILE A 229 50.82 45.27 13.86
N THR A 230 51.42 46.02 14.80
CA THR A 230 50.66 46.95 15.64
C THR A 230 50.03 48.07 14.81
N ALA A 231 50.73 48.57 13.77
CA ALA A 231 50.17 49.53 12.81
C ALA A 231 48.97 48.94 12.05
N ALA A 232 49.08 47.72 11.51
CA ALA A 232 47.98 47.07 10.79
C ALA A 232 46.76 46.78 11.69
N VAL A 233 47.00 46.43 12.96
CA VAL A 233 45.95 46.22 13.96
C VAL A 233 45.28 47.55 14.33
N ALA A 234 46.04 48.64 14.46
CA ALA A 234 45.49 49.99 14.68
C ALA A 234 44.68 50.51 13.48
N GLU A 235 45.12 50.24 12.24
CA GLU A 235 44.35 50.55 11.03
C GLU A 235 43.03 49.77 10.97
N ALA A 236 43.03 48.50 11.36
CA ALA A 236 41.80 47.72 11.47
C ALA A 236 40.84 48.30 12.54
N ALA A 237 41.38 48.87 13.62
CA ALA A 237 40.59 49.53 14.67
C ALA A 237 39.84 50.77 14.15
N ALA A 238 40.41 51.49 13.18
CA ALA A 238 39.78 52.66 12.57
C ALA A 238 38.58 52.29 11.65
N CYS A 239 38.47 51.04 11.22
CA CYS A 239 37.34 50.54 10.44
C CYS A 239 36.15 50.16 11.34
N GLY A 240 34.97 50.04 10.72
CA GLY A 240 33.75 49.57 11.39
C GLY A 240 33.88 48.15 11.96
N GLU A 241 33.05 47.81 12.94
CA GLU A 241 33.20 46.58 13.75
C GLU A 241 33.27 45.28 12.92
N GLU A 242 32.45 45.17 11.88
CA GLU A 242 32.42 44.00 10.98
C GLU A 242 33.67 43.90 10.10
N GLU A 243 34.16 45.02 9.57
CA GLU A 243 35.37 45.06 8.73
C GLU A 243 36.64 44.84 9.56
N ARG A 244 36.66 45.37 10.79
CA ARG A 244 37.71 45.14 11.78
C ARG A 244 37.86 43.65 12.07
N LYS A 245 36.77 42.96 12.40
CA LYS A 245 36.78 41.50 12.66
C LYS A 245 37.29 40.73 11.44
N LYS A 246 36.89 41.10 10.23
CA LYS A 246 37.37 40.48 8.99
C LYS A 246 38.87 40.67 8.77
N ARG A 247 39.39 41.89 8.94
CA ARG A 247 40.82 42.20 8.76
C ARG A 247 41.70 41.51 9.82
N VAL A 248 41.25 41.49 11.07
CA VAL A 248 41.96 40.79 12.16
C VAL A 248 42.01 39.28 11.90
N ARG A 249 40.88 38.66 11.51
CA ARG A 249 40.86 37.22 11.15
C ARG A 249 41.76 36.90 9.96
N ALA A 250 41.79 37.76 8.93
CA ALA A 250 42.69 37.58 7.79
C ALA A 250 44.16 37.65 8.20
N LEU A 251 44.52 38.57 9.11
CA LEU A 251 45.88 38.69 9.65
C LEU A 251 46.28 37.46 10.47
N GLN A 252 45.38 36.95 11.32
CA GLN A 252 45.60 35.73 12.11
C GLN A 252 45.77 34.49 11.23
N LEU A 253 44.97 34.35 10.16
CA LEU A 253 45.09 33.23 9.23
C LEU A 253 46.40 33.27 8.44
N ARG A 254 46.84 34.46 8.02
CA ARG A 254 48.10 34.64 7.28
C ARG A 254 49.32 34.23 8.12
N TRP A 255 49.30 34.50 9.42
CA TRP A 255 50.40 34.20 10.34
C TRP A 255 50.17 32.94 11.19
N HIS A 256 49.18 32.12 10.85
CA HIS A 256 48.89 30.89 11.58
C HIS A 256 50.05 29.87 11.43
N PRO A 257 50.45 29.14 12.49
CA PRO A 257 51.55 28.18 12.42
C PRO A 257 51.31 27.06 11.40
N ASP A 258 50.05 26.64 11.21
CA ASP A 258 49.66 25.63 10.21
C ASP A 258 49.87 26.08 8.76
N LYS A 259 49.75 27.39 8.49
CA LYS A 259 49.98 27.95 7.14
C LYS A 259 51.44 28.27 6.87
N ASN A 260 52.29 28.27 7.91
CA ASN A 260 53.71 28.60 7.84
C ASN A 260 54.58 27.50 8.48
N PRO A 261 54.61 26.28 7.90
CA PRO A 261 55.28 25.12 8.51
C PRO A 261 56.80 25.25 8.60
N VAL A 262 57.41 26.17 7.83
CA VAL A 262 58.87 26.42 7.83
C VAL A 262 59.30 27.36 8.96
N LEU A 263 58.39 28.22 9.44
CA LEU A 263 58.67 29.27 10.42
C LEU A 263 57.67 29.19 11.57
N THR A 264 57.43 27.99 12.10
CA THR A 264 56.40 27.73 13.11
C THR A 264 56.62 28.54 14.38
N GLU A 265 57.83 28.55 14.93
CA GLU A 265 58.19 29.32 16.14
C GLU A 265 57.94 30.82 15.92
N PHE A 266 58.40 31.35 14.79
CA PHE A 266 58.21 32.75 14.42
C PHE A 266 56.72 33.11 14.22
N ALA A 267 55.96 32.24 13.54
CA ALA A 267 54.52 32.40 13.35
C ALA A 267 53.76 32.36 14.69
N THR A 268 54.20 31.53 15.65
CA THR A 268 53.62 31.52 16.99
C THR A 268 53.90 32.82 17.77
N GLU A 269 55.11 33.37 17.68
CA GLU A 269 55.45 34.65 18.29
C GLU A 269 54.65 35.81 17.67
N VAL A 270 54.55 35.85 16.34
CA VAL A 270 53.74 36.84 15.62
C VAL A 270 52.26 36.73 15.99
N THR A 271 51.73 35.51 16.07
CA THR A 271 50.33 35.27 16.49
C THR A 271 50.10 35.76 17.93
N LYS A 272 51.07 35.57 18.83
CA LYS A 272 51.00 36.09 20.20
C LYS A 272 50.95 37.63 20.21
N ILE A 273 51.81 38.29 19.42
CA ILE A 273 51.83 39.76 19.28
C ILE A 273 50.48 40.26 18.72
N ILE A 274 49.90 39.58 17.72
CA ILE A 274 48.59 39.93 17.15
C ILE A 274 47.51 39.84 18.24
N ASN A 275 47.48 38.76 19.02
CA ASN A 275 46.47 38.57 20.06
C ASN A 275 46.61 39.59 21.20
N GLU A 276 47.83 39.92 21.62
CA GLU A 276 48.10 40.98 22.60
C GLU A 276 47.62 42.35 22.09
N ALA A 277 47.90 42.70 20.83
CA ALA A 277 47.49 43.96 20.24
C ALA A 277 45.96 44.06 20.06
N VAL A 278 45.29 42.96 19.69
CA VAL A 278 43.83 42.89 19.58
C VAL A 278 43.17 43.02 20.96
N ALA A 279 43.69 42.33 21.98
CA ALA A 279 43.17 42.44 23.34
C ALA A 279 43.31 43.87 23.90
N ALA A 280 44.45 44.55 23.63
CA ALA A 280 44.65 45.94 24.00
C ALA A 280 43.66 46.88 23.29
N MET A 281 43.36 46.63 22.02
CA MET A 281 42.37 47.38 21.25
C MET A 281 40.95 47.18 21.80
N GLU A 282 40.52 45.95 22.07
CA GLU A 282 39.19 45.64 22.61
C GLU A 282 39.00 46.23 24.01
N ALA A 283 40.03 46.19 24.85
CA ALA A 283 40.03 46.85 26.15
C ALA A 283 39.89 48.38 26.05
N GLY A 284 40.51 49.01 25.04
CA GLY A 284 40.38 50.44 24.77
C GLY A 284 39.01 50.88 24.26
N VAL A 285 38.34 50.03 23.46
CA VAL A 285 37.00 50.31 22.92
C VAL A 285 35.91 50.14 23.99
N GLY A 286 36.10 49.22 24.94
CA GLY A 286 35.13 48.97 26.03
C GLY A 286 34.98 50.11 27.05
N VAL A 287 35.96 51.02 27.15
CA VAL A 287 35.93 52.16 28.09
C VAL A 287 35.14 53.35 27.52
N GLY A 288 34.96 53.44 26.20
CA GLY A 288 34.32 54.59 25.54
C GLY A 288 32.78 54.52 25.36
N VAL A 289 32.15 53.35 25.52
CA VAL A 289 30.73 53.14 25.16
C VAL A 289 29.79 53.05 26.38
N ARG A 290 30.31 53.13 27.61
CA ARG A 290 29.51 53.00 28.84
C ARG A 290 29.32 54.30 29.65
N GLY A 291 29.69 55.45 29.08
CA GLY A 291 29.59 56.77 29.73
C GLY A 291 29.11 57.86 28.77
N GLY A 292 27.90 57.68 28.22
CA GLY A 292 27.17 58.67 27.42
C GLY A 292 25.68 58.36 27.47
#